data_AF-A0A9R1TS73-F1
#
_entry.id   AF-A0A9R1TS73-F1
#
_cell.length_a   1.000
_cell.length_b   1.000
_cell.length_c   1.000
_cell.angle_alpha   90.00
_cell.angle_beta   90.00
_cell.angle_gamma   90.00
#
_symmetry.space_group_name_H-M   'P 1'
#
loop_
_entity.id
_entity.type
_entity.pdbx_description
1 polymer ?
#
loop_
_entity_poly.entity_id
_entity_poly.type
_entity_poly.pdbx_seq_one_letter_code
_entity_poly.pdbx_strand_id
1 'polypeptide(L)'
;MMENLLGNRRHQLGASLFTLRFCGLWSSFDDSQPIRKFIYPIYSAIMTSLIWIFLGTILGDLFSNFEDLLVITDDGCFLAGISVIVFKHMIFCLRRRQIIKLIHEIYRPVNYLAKSSDEGVLMLVKVSTFHGQLQYYSFIAIGCCLVLALVTIVPTDNGSLPIRAKDS
;
A
#
# COMPACT_ATOMS: atom_id res chain seq x y z
N MET A 1 27.10 10.95 -5.35
CA MET A 1 26.11 10.02 -5.97
C MET A 1 25.37 9.18 -4.93
N MET A 2 26.05 8.48 -4.02
CA MET A 2 25.39 7.62 -3.02
C MET A 2 24.57 8.39 -1.98
N GLU A 3 25.01 9.59 -1.57
CA GLU A 3 24.23 10.44 -0.66
C GLU A 3 22.87 10.86 -1.24
N ASN A 4 22.79 11.13 -2.55
CA ASN A 4 21.52 11.44 -3.24
C ASN A 4 20.57 10.23 -3.26
N LEU A 5 21.10 9.01 -3.42
CA LEU A 5 20.29 7.78 -3.37
C LEU A 5 19.72 7.53 -1.98
N LEU A 6 20.51 7.79 -0.93
CA LEU A 6 20.07 7.69 0.45
C LEU A 6 19.04 8.75 0.80
N GLY A 7 19.27 10.00 0.39
CA GLY A 7 18.30 11.10 0.55
C GLY A 7 16.95 10.78 -0.10
N ASN A 8 16.98 10.27 -1.33
CA ASN A 8 15.77 9.84 -2.03
C ASN A 8 15.08 8.68 -1.30
N ARG A 9 15.82 7.71 -0.76
CA ARG A 9 15.25 6.59 0.02
C ARG A 9 14.56 7.06 1.30
N ARG A 10 15.10 8.08 1.99
CA ARG A 10 14.44 8.69 3.16
C ARG A 10 13.15 9.39 2.78
N HIS A 11 13.18 10.14 1.69
CA HIS A 11 11.99 10.82 1.18
C HIS A 11 10.90 9.80 0.80
N GLN A 12 11.27 8.73 0.09
CA GLN A 12 10.35 7.66 -0.30
C GLN A 12 9.75 6.92 0.91
N LEU A 13 10.55 6.58 1.93
CA LEU A 13 10.02 5.96 3.14
C LEU A 13 9.14 6.93 3.93
N GLY A 14 9.56 8.20 4.06
CA GLY A 14 8.78 9.23 4.73
C GLY A 14 7.41 9.43 4.07
N ALA A 15 7.39 9.52 2.74
CA ALA A 15 6.17 9.59 1.95
C ALA A 15 5.31 8.34 2.13
N SER A 16 5.90 7.14 2.07
CA SER A 16 5.18 5.88 2.25
C SER A 16 4.57 5.75 3.65
N LEU A 17 5.31 6.14 4.70
CA LEU A 17 4.83 6.17 6.08
C LEU A 17 3.72 7.22 6.26
N PHE A 18 3.86 8.38 5.63
CA PHE A 18 2.83 9.42 5.63
C PHE A 18 1.55 8.92 4.95
N THR A 19 1.64 8.30 3.78
CA THR A 19 0.51 7.73 3.06
C THR A 19 -0.16 6.61 3.88
N LEU A 20 0.61 5.67 4.43
CA LEU A 20 0.07 4.61 5.29
C LEU A 20 -0.65 5.19 6.52
N ARG A 21 -0.13 6.29 7.06
CA ARG A 21 -0.72 6.97 8.20
C ARG A 21 -2.00 7.71 7.81
N PHE A 22 -1.99 8.41 6.68
CA PHE A 22 -3.14 9.10 6.10
C PHE A 22 -4.26 8.11 5.78
N CYS A 23 -3.96 6.94 5.23
CA CYS A 23 -4.95 5.88 4.97
C CYS A 23 -5.45 5.17 6.24
N GLY A 24 -4.95 5.53 7.43
CA GLY A 24 -5.35 4.88 8.69
C GLY A 24 -4.80 3.46 8.88
N LEU A 25 -3.86 3.02 8.05
CA LEU A 25 -3.29 1.65 8.08
C LEU A 25 -2.05 1.52 8.98
N TRP A 26 -1.50 2.64 9.46
CA TRP A 26 -0.28 2.67 10.26
C TRP A 26 -0.52 3.00 11.73
N SER A 27 0.57 3.22 12.46
CA SER A 27 0.61 3.54 13.88
C SER A 27 0.97 5.00 14.11
N SER A 28 0.40 5.60 15.16
CA SER A 28 0.77 6.91 15.69
C SER A 28 2.10 6.79 16.45
N PHE A 29 3.23 6.80 15.73
CA PHE A 29 4.53 6.46 16.34
C PHE A 29 5.18 7.56 17.17
N ASP A 30 4.73 8.80 17.10
CA ASP A 30 5.23 9.88 17.97
C ASP A 30 4.35 11.12 17.80
N ASP A 31 3.15 11.04 18.35
CA ASP A 31 2.31 12.21 18.45
C ASP A 31 2.56 12.88 19.79
N SER A 32 3.34 13.95 19.76
CA SER A 32 3.54 14.84 20.91
C SER A 32 2.23 15.40 21.46
N GLN A 33 1.14 15.35 20.68
CA GLN A 33 -0.17 15.83 21.08
C GLN A 33 -1.08 14.70 21.58
N PRO A 34 -1.57 14.78 22.85
CA PRO A 34 -2.38 13.74 23.47
C PRO A 34 -3.73 13.52 22.77
N ILE A 35 -4.30 14.56 22.17
CA ILE A 35 -5.57 14.48 21.42
C ILE A 35 -5.42 13.58 20.19
N ARG A 36 -4.32 13.74 19.44
CA ARG A 36 -4.04 12.97 18.22
C ARG A 36 -3.81 11.49 18.54
N LYS A 37 -3.24 11.20 19.70
CA LYS A 37 -3.05 9.84 20.24
C LYS A 37 -4.38 9.13 20.55
N PHE A 38 -5.43 9.87 20.89
CA PHE A 38 -6.78 9.32 21.15
C PHE A 38 -7.65 9.23 19.90
N ILE A 39 -7.60 10.21 19.00
CA ILE A 39 -8.45 10.24 17.79
C ILE A 39 -7.94 9.25 16.72
N TYR A 40 -6.61 9.13 16.58
CA TYR A 40 -6.01 8.29 15.55
C TYR A 40 -6.37 6.79 15.62
N PRO A 41 -6.42 6.11 16.79
CA PRO A 41 -6.85 4.72 16.84
C PRO A 41 -8.32 4.54 16.43
N ILE A 42 -9.19 5.49 16.76
CA ILE A 42 -10.60 5.47 16.32
C ILE A 42 -10.66 5.60 14.80
N TYR A 43 -9.95 6.57 14.23
CA TYR A 43 -9.84 6.75 12.80
C TYR A 43 -9.30 5.50 12.08
N SER A 44 -8.23 4.91 12.61
CA SER A 44 -7.62 3.68 12.07
C SER A 44 -8.58 2.49 12.13
N ALA A 45 -9.35 2.35 13.22
CA ALA A 45 -10.38 1.32 13.34
C ALA A 45 -11.48 1.52 12.30
N ILE A 46 -11.99 2.75 12.11
CA ILE A 46 -12.99 3.07 11.09
C ILE A 46 -12.49 2.71 9.69
N MET A 47 -11.28 3.14 9.32
CA MET A 47 -10.70 2.84 8.01
C MET A 47 -10.52 1.34 7.79
N THR A 48 -10.10 0.61 8.82
CA THR A 48 -9.96 -0.85 8.77
C THR A 48 -11.33 -1.51 8.58
N SER A 49 -12.35 -1.07 9.32
CA SER A 49 -13.72 -1.56 9.16
C SER A 49 -14.28 -1.30 7.75
N LEU A 50 -14.03 -0.13 7.17
CA LEU A 50 -14.47 0.18 5.80
C LEU A 50 -13.84 -0.77 4.77
N ILE A 51 -12.56 -1.13 4.93
CA ILE A 51 -11.89 -2.09 4.05
C ILE A 51 -12.53 -3.47 4.16
N TRP A 52 -12.86 -3.92 5.37
CA TRP A 52 -13.54 -5.21 5.59
C TRP A 52 -14.97 -5.23 5.04
N ILE A 53 -15.71 -4.14 5.23
CA ILE A 53 -17.06 -4.00 4.65
C ILE A 53 -16.98 -4.06 3.13
N PHE A 54 -16.07 -3.29 2.53
CA PHE A 54 -15.88 -3.28 1.07
C PHE A 54 -15.51 -4.67 0.53
N LEU A 55 -14.59 -5.38 1.19
CA LEU A 55 -14.24 -6.75 0.83
C LEU A 55 -15.45 -7.69 0.93
N GLY A 56 -16.24 -7.57 2.01
CA GLY A 56 -17.45 -8.35 2.20
C GLY A 56 -18.51 -8.07 1.13
N THR A 57 -18.66 -6.82 0.71
CA THR A 57 -19.58 -6.43 -0.36
C THR A 57 -19.19 -7.05 -1.70
N ILE A 58 -17.91 -6.96 -2.10
CA ILE A 58 -17.46 -7.56 -3.36
C ILE A 58 -17.60 -9.08 -3.33
N LEU A 59 -17.24 -9.73 -2.21
CA LEU A 59 -17.44 -11.17 -2.07
C LEU A 59 -18.91 -11.55 -2.14
N GLY A 60 -19.80 -10.77 -1.51
CA GLY A 60 -21.24 -10.99 -1.57
C GLY A 60 -21.81 -10.84 -2.98
N ASP A 61 -21.34 -9.85 -3.74
CA ASP A 61 -21.75 -9.64 -5.13
C ASP A 61 -21.25 -10.75 -6.05
N LEU A 62 -19.98 -11.17 -5.88
CA LEU A 62 -19.42 -12.32 -6.57
C LEU A 62 -20.22 -13.60 -6.25
N PHE A 63 -20.51 -13.86 -4.97
CA PHE A 63 -21.30 -15.03 -4.54
C PHE A 63 -22.70 -15.06 -5.15
N SER A 64 -23.32 -13.89 -5.31
CA SER A 64 -24.68 -13.76 -5.83
C SER A 64 -24.76 -13.85 -7.35
N ASN A 65 -23.65 -13.59 -8.06
CA ASN A 65 -23.59 -13.50 -9.52
C ASN A 65 -22.53 -14.42 -10.14
N PHE A 66 -22.17 -15.54 -9.49
CA PHE A 66 -21.16 -16.52 -9.99
C PHE A 66 -21.47 -17.13 -11.36
N GLU A 67 -22.70 -17.02 -11.85
CA GLU A 67 -23.08 -17.53 -13.18
C GLU A 67 -22.74 -16.54 -14.30
N ASP A 68 -22.55 -15.25 -13.97
CA ASP A 68 -22.21 -14.21 -14.94
C ASP A 68 -20.68 -14.05 -15.03
N LEU A 69 -20.09 -14.64 -16.08
CA LEU A 69 -18.64 -14.62 -16.32
C LEU A 69 -18.06 -13.19 -16.41
N LEU A 70 -18.88 -12.22 -16.84
CA LEU A 70 -18.51 -10.82 -16.96
C LEU A 70 -18.41 -10.14 -15.57
N VAL A 71 -19.32 -10.49 -14.64
CA VAL A 71 -19.28 -10.02 -13.25
C VAL A 71 -18.09 -10.64 -12.51
N ILE A 72 -17.81 -11.93 -12.73
CA ILE A 72 -16.63 -12.61 -12.15
C ILE A 72 -15.32 -11.93 -12.58
N THR A 73 -15.23 -11.47 -13.83
CA THR A 73 -14.01 -10.86 -14.35
C THR A 73 -13.78 -9.46 -13.77
N ASP A 74 -14.84 -8.65 -13.67
CA ASP A 74 -14.77 -7.29 -13.10
C ASP A 74 -14.51 -7.34 -11.59
N ASP A 75 -15.33 -8.09 -10.84
CA ASP A 75 -15.18 -8.28 -9.39
C ASP A 75 -13.86 -8.97 -9.03
N GLY A 76 -13.40 -9.89 -9.88
CA GLY A 76 -12.11 -10.57 -9.74
C GLY A 76 -10.92 -9.61 -9.77
N CYS A 77 -10.97 -8.57 -10.61
CA CYS A 77 -9.94 -7.54 -10.67
C CYS A 77 -9.92 -6.68 -9.39
N PHE A 78 -11.11 -6.27 -8.92
CA PHE A 78 -11.22 -5.56 -7.64
C PHE A 78 -10.77 -6.42 -6.46
N LEU A 79 -11.10 -7.71 -6.45
CA LEU A 79 -10.66 -8.69 -5.44
C LEU A 79 -9.14 -8.88 -5.43
N ALA A 80 -8.50 -8.98 -6.60
CA ALA A 80 -7.06 -9.07 -6.69
C ALA A 80 -6.38 -7.81 -6.13
N GLY A 81 -6.90 -6.63 -6.50
CA GLY A 81 -6.39 -5.35 -6.01
C GLY A 81 -6.52 -5.19 -4.49
N ILE A 82 -7.71 -5.44 -3.94
CA ILE A 82 -7.97 -5.32 -2.50
C ILE A 82 -7.22 -6.40 -1.70
N SER A 83 -7.02 -7.60 -2.26
CA SER A 83 -6.27 -8.68 -1.62
C SER A 83 -4.83 -8.26 -1.30
N VAL A 84 -4.16 -7.55 -2.20
CA VAL A 84 -2.81 -7.00 -1.94
C VAL A 84 -2.81 -6.01 -0.78
N ILE A 85 -3.83 -5.17 -0.68
CA ILE A 85 -3.98 -4.19 0.40
C ILE A 85 -4.21 -4.89 1.74
N VAL A 86 -5.14 -5.86 1.77
CA VAL A 86 -5.48 -6.64 2.97
C VAL A 86 -4.28 -7.45 3.44
N PHE A 87 -3.59 -8.14 2.53
CA PHE A 87 -2.41 -8.93 2.86
C PHE A 87 -1.29 -8.07 3.44
N LYS A 88 -0.99 -6.92 2.81
CA LYS A 88 -0.01 -5.95 3.34
C LYS A 88 -0.46 -5.40 4.68
N HIS A 89 -1.73 -5.08 4.86
CA HIS A 89 -2.27 -4.59 6.12
C HIS A 89 -2.11 -5.63 7.25
N MET A 90 -2.44 -6.89 7.00
CA MET A 90 -2.26 -7.99 7.96
C MET A 90 -0.79 -8.17 8.34
N ILE A 91 0.13 -8.13 7.35
CA ILE A 91 1.58 -8.17 7.63
C ILE A 91 1.99 -6.97 8.48
N PHE A 92 1.52 -5.77 8.16
CA PHE A 92 1.84 -4.56 8.92
C PHE A 92 1.30 -4.62 10.35
N CYS A 93 0.15 -5.23 10.58
CA CYS A 93 -0.40 -5.45 11.92
C CYS A 93 0.42 -6.50 12.69
N LEU A 94 0.68 -7.66 12.10
CA LEU A 94 1.39 -8.77 12.76
C LEU A 94 2.86 -8.48 13.02
N ARG A 95 3.54 -7.85 12.06
CA ARG A 95 4.98 -7.58 12.11
C ARG A 95 5.31 -6.14 12.47
N ARG A 96 4.33 -5.35 12.95
CA ARG A 96 4.47 -3.92 13.26
C ARG A 96 5.78 -3.62 14.00
N ARG A 97 5.97 -4.27 15.16
CA ARG A 97 7.15 -4.10 16.04
C ARG A 97 8.47 -4.42 15.31
N GLN A 98 8.49 -5.50 14.53
CA GLN A 98 9.66 -5.88 13.75
C GLN A 98 9.96 -4.85 12.66
N ILE A 99 8.94 -4.32 11.98
CA ILE A 99 9.10 -3.31 10.94
C ILE A 99 9.62 -2.00 11.52
N ILE A 100 9.12 -1.55 12.67
CA ILE A 100 9.63 -0.34 13.33
C ILE A 100 11.08 -0.53 13.77
N LYS A 101 11.36 -1.68 14.39
CA LYS A 101 12.71 -2.05 14.78
C LYS A 101 13.62 -2.04 13.56
N LEU A 102 13.19 -2.63 12.45
CA LEU A 102 13.93 -2.67 11.19
C LEU A 102 14.09 -1.27 10.57
N ILE A 103 13.08 -0.40 10.60
CA ILE A 103 13.20 0.99 10.14
C ILE A 103 14.28 1.70 10.95
N HIS A 104 14.26 1.57 12.28
CA HIS A 104 15.22 2.21 13.17
C HIS A 104 16.64 1.61 13.05
N GLU A 105 16.72 0.28 12.98
CA GLU A 105 17.96 -0.50 12.86
C GLU A 105 18.55 -0.49 11.47
N ILE A 106 17.82 -0.21 10.39
CA ILE A 106 18.39 -0.09 9.04
C ILE A 106 18.78 1.36 8.77
N TYR A 107 18.00 2.35 9.20
CA TYR A 107 18.29 3.76 8.88
C TYR A 107 19.59 4.27 9.48
N ARG A 108 19.94 3.83 10.68
CA ARG A 108 21.15 4.26 11.36
C ARG A 108 22.43 3.66 10.75
N PRO A 109 22.54 2.33 10.54
CA PRO A 109 23.73 1.72 9.96
C PRO A 109 23.80 1.85 8.44
N VAL A 110 22.72 1.96 7.66
CA VAL A 110 22.86 2.19 6.21
C VAL A 110 23.57 3.51 5.91
N ASN A 111 23.36 4.54 6.73
CA ASN A 111 24.11 5.79 6.64
C ASN A 111 25.59 5.63 6.98
N TYR A 112 25.93 4.71 7.88
CA TYR A 112 27.30 4.41 8.29
C TYR A 112 28.01 3.52 7.27
N LEU A 113 27.32 2.46 6.81
CA LEU A 113 27.76 1.52 5.78
C LEU A 113 27.92 2.20 4.42
N ALA A 114 27.12 3.22 4.11
CA ALA A 114 27.30 4.03 2.92
C ALA A 114 28.54 4.93 2.95
N LYS A 115 29.13 5.14 4.13
CA LYS A 115 30.41 5.83 4.33
C LYS A 115 31.58 4.85 4.53
N SER A 116 31.32 3.55 4.41
CA SER A 116 32.35 2.51 4.44
C SER A 116 33.33 2.68 3.27
N SER A 117 34.61 2.40 3.52
CA SER A 117 35.63 2.27 2.48
C SER A 117 35.66 0.89 1.83
N ASP A 118 34.90 -0.07 2.35
CA ASP A 118 34.76 -1.42 1.80
C ASP A 118 33.82 -1.41 0.58
N GLU A 119 34.36 -1.80 -0.57
CA GLU A 119 33.67 -1.81 -1.86
C GLU A 119 32.55 -2.87 -1.94
N GLY A 120 32.69 -4.00 -1.24
CA GLY A 120 31.67 -5.04 -1.15
C GLY A 120 30.46 -4.58 -0.33
N VAL A 121 30.72 -3.88 0.77
CA VAL A 121 29.67 -3.24 1.59
C VAL A 121 28.94 -2.15 0.79
N LEU A 122 29.69 -1.37 0.01
CA LEU A 122 29.17 -0.33 -0.88
C LEU A 122 28.22 -0.92 -1.94
N MET A 123 28.63 -2.04 -2.56
CA MET A 123 27.84 -2.76 -3.56
C MET A 123 26.54 -3.30 -2.95
N LEU A 124 26.59 -3.89 -1.75
CA LEU A 124 25.43 -4.43 -1.06
C LEU A 124 24.38 -3.32 -0.79
N VAL A 125 24.82 -2.16 -0.31
CA VAL A 125 23.94 -0.99 -0.08
C VAL A 125 23.31 -0.51 -1.40
N LYS A 126 24.08 -0.51 -2.49
CA LYS A 126 23.61 -0.10 -3.81
C LYS A 126 22.54 -1.05 -4.36
N VAL A 127 22.77 -2.37 -4.28
CA VAL A 127 21.81 -3.40 -4.71
C VAL A 127 20.53 -3.35 -3.88
N SER A 128 20.65 -3.23 -2.55
CA SER A 128 19.52 -3.02 -1.64
C SER A 128 18.69 -1.80 -2.03
N THR A 129 19.34 -0.68 -2.35
CA THR A 129 18.65 0.56 -2.72
C THR A 129 17.95 0.42 -4.06
N PHE A 130 18.63 -0.20 -5.04
CA PHE A 130 18.09 -0.42 -6.37
C PHE A 130 16.84 -1.31 -6.33
N HIS A 131 16.88 -2.40 -5.56
CA HIS A 131 15.73 -3.30 -5.43
C HIS A 131 14.51 -2.59 -4.80
N GLY A 132 14.74 -1.75 -3.79
CA GLY A 132 13.66 -0.94 -3.19
C GLY A 132 13.05 0.06 -4.16
N GLN A 133 13.87 0.73 -4.97
CA GLN A 133 13.38 1.64 -6.03
C GLN A 133 12.62 0.87 -7.11
N LEU A 134 13.14 -0.27 -7.55
CA LEU A 134 12.49 -1.11 -8.55
C LEU A 134 11.10 -1.54 -8.07
N GLN A 135 10.98 -2.03 -6.82
CA GLN A 135 9.67 -2.39 -6.27
C GLN A 135 8.70 -1.21 -6.22
N TYR A 136 9.17 -0.02 -5.83
CA TYR A 136 8.33 1.19 -5.79
C TYR A 136 7.83 1.59 -7.18
N TYR A 137 8.72 1.68 -8.17
CA TYR A 137 8.34 2.02 -9.54
C TYR A 137 7.48 0.95 -10.19
N SER A 138 7.75 -0.33 -9.95
CA SER A 138 6.90 -1.42 -10.45
C SER A 138 5.49 -1.34 -9.88
N PHE A 139 5.32 -1.00 -8.59
CA PHE A 139 4.00 -0.79 -8.01
C PHE A 139 3.26 0.38 -8.66
N ILE A 140 3.95 1.49 -8.92
CA ILE A 140 3.37 2.64 -9.64
C ILE A 140 2.98 2.24 -11.07
N ALA A 141 3.87 1.56 -11.80
CA ALA A 141 3.62 1.13 -13.16
C ALA A 141 2.40 0.20 -13.24
N ILE A 142 2.29 -0.77 -12.33
CA ILE A 142 1.12 -1.66 -12.23
C ILE A 142 -0.14 -0.83 -11.97
N GLY A 143 -0.10 0.11 -11.02
CA GLY A 143 -1.22 1.01 -10.74
C GLY A 143 -1.66 1.83 -11.95
N CYS A 144 -0.70 2.41 -12.68
CA CYS A 144 -0.97 3.15 -13.91
C CYS A 144 -1.56 2.25 -15.00
N CYS A 145 -1.01 1.04 -15.20
CA CYS A 145 -1.55 0.07 -16.14
C CYS A 145 -2.98 -0.33 -15.80
N LEU A 146 -3.29 -0.52 -14.51
CA LEU A 146 -4.65 -0.83 -14.06
C LEU A 146 -5.62 0.33 -14.32
N VAL A 147 -5.23 1.57 -14.03
CA VAL A 147 -6.07 2.75 -14.33
C VAL A 147 -6.30 2.88 -15.84
N LEU A 148 -5.26 2.71 -16.66
CA LEU A 148 -5.39 2.76 -18.11
C LEU A 148 -6.26 1.63 -18.64
N ALA A 149 -6.11 0.42 -18.12
CA ALA A 149 -6.97 -0.71 -18.46
C ALA A 149 -8.43 -0.41 -18.13
N LEU A 150 -8.72 0.13 -16.93
CA LEU A 150 -10.08 0.51 -16.56
C LEU A 150 -10.66 1.59 -17.48
N VAL A 151 -9.88 2.62 -17.83
CA VAL A 151 -10.35 3.71 -18.71
C VAL A 151 -10.57 3.25 -20.15
N THR A 152 -9.79 2.29 -20.64
CA THR A 152 -9.80 1.89 -22.06
C THR A 152 -10.61 0.62 -22.35
N ILE A 153 -10.76 -0.27 -21.37
CA ILE A 153 -11.38 -1.59 -21.54
C ILE A 153 -12.81 -1.63 -20.99
N VAL A 154 -13.14 -0.84 -19.95
CA VAL A 154 -14.51 -0.81 -19.41
C VAL A 154 -15.41 -0.05 -20.39
N PRO A 155 -16.41 -0.72 -21.01
CA PRO A 155 -17.33 -0.06 -21.92
C PRO A 155 -18.16 0.94 -21.13
N THR A 156 -18.06 2.23 -21.48
CA THR A 156 -18.89 3.31 -20.94
C THR A 156 -20.22 3.36 -21.69
N ASP A 157 -20.88 2.22 -21.85
CA ASP A 157 -22.20 2.18 -22.47
C ASP A 157 -23.23 2.67 -21.45
N ASN A 158 -23.61 3.94 -21.63
CA ASN A 158 -24.77 4.61 -21.03
C ASN A 158 -24.77 4.77 -19.51
N GLY A 159 -23.98 5.72 -19.00
CA GLY A 159 -24.38 6.59 -17.88
C GLY A 159 -24.66 5.95 -16.51
N SER A 160 -24.49 4.65 -16.32
CA SER A 160 -24.59 4.00 -15.01
C SER A 160 -23.25 4.08 -14.29
N LEU A 161 -23.24 4.75 -13.13
CA LEU A 161 -22.15 4.64 -12.16
C LEU A 161 -21.85 3.15 -11.84
N PRO A 162 -20.63 2.80 -11.40
CA PRO A 162 -20.22 1.44 -11.02
C PRO A 162 -20.85 0.98 -9.68
N ILE A 163 -22.09 1.38 -9.42
CA ILE A 163 -22.96 0.88 -8.37
C ILE A 163 -24.25 0.54 -9.11
N ARG A 164 -24.41 -0.74 -9.50
CA ARG A 164 -25.71 -1.23 -9.97
C ARG A 164 -26.68 -1.14 -8.80
N ALA A 165 -27.42 -0.04 -8.70
CA ALA A 165 -28.68 -0.04 -7.96
C ALA A 165 -29.59 -1.05 -8.66
N LYS A 166 -30.01 -2.07 -7.91
CA LYS A 166 -30.96 -3.07 -8.40
C LYS A 166 -32.33 -2.41 -8.40
N ASP A 167 -32.78 -1.95 -9.56
CA ASP A 167 -34.13 -1.43 -9.73
C ASP A 167 -35.13 -2.59 -9.48
N SER A 168 -36.00 -2.42 -8.49
CA SER A 168 -37.23 -3.18 -8.28
C SER A 168 -38.42 -2.26 -8.44
#